data_AF-A0AAF0DKH0-F1
#
_entry.id   AF-A0AAF0DKH0-F1
#
_cell.length_a   1.000
_cell.length_b   1.000
_cell.length_c   1.000
_cell.angle_alpha   90.00
_cell.angle_beta   90.00
_cell.angle_gamma   90.00
#
_symmetry.space_group_name_H-M   'P 1'
#
loop_
_entity.id
_entity.type
_entity.pdbx_description
1 polymer ?
#
loop_
_entity_poly.entity_id
_entity_poly.type
_entity_poly.pdbx_seq_one_letter_code
_entity_poly.pdbx_strand_id
1 'polypeptide(L)'
;MSTNDIPKAFLERFCHNFLNPGEDDVIPGPEAISYYMRTLSEADCEIDTNCYKYPEEFLRQLKYLQSLPVITPYMKVAGENHWEGIAVIGHGSFGSVYLCAWHPFGKMVRFSCFLSRCSIVASNDNQRSVKAPILFAIKDTQNDSFWADYCSEGHLTRRLNAAGCPNVVKVHDWLNLGMRPAMTLESDNEGDLGQLEYYFRILYDYYPGGSVDTLFDGYFENGVLIPEAFLWHLFHCMATAVLYCANGHAEPHMKPGWEEIVHKDIKPSNIFIGSLPPDDADEVYPNLFLADFGLAYALPNDDVREYKKSFCMEGTGEYIPPEARDIYAPWEISSKIDIYALSHTIQKASKRVYTVYTGDEHSLICTRPDADKYLPYSVALHNLCEECHSSDPTDRPDIYKLWQTTGRMATEWKQRVLEKRREASSGGKRFYEGMFLLDEKMREEVFANEALKRDFLAAASWEHRNRDVIEEMKEWAKREGGFGAG
;
A
#
# COMPACT_ATOMS: atom_id res chain seq x y z
N MET A 1 -25.65 -16.37 19.59
CA MET A 1 -25.77 -17.84 19.44
C MET A 1 -25.42 -18.49 20.76
N SER A 2 -26.07 -19.59 21.12
CA SER A 2 -25.69 -20.43 22.28
C SER A 2 -24.41 -21.20 21.94
N THR A 3 -23.47 -21.32 22.88
CA THR A 3 -22.19 -22.03 22.72
C THR A 3 -22.33 -23.50 22.31
N ASN A 4 -23.54 -24.07 22.38
CA ASN A 4 -23.82 -25.47 22.07
C ASN A 4 -24.12 -25.77 20.58
N ASP A 5 -24.19 -24.76 19.71
CA ASP A 5 -24.47 -24.94 18.26
C ASP A 5 -23.19 -24.91 17.38
N ILE A 6 -22.02 -24.98 18.00
CA ILE A 6 -20.72 -24.82 17.33
C ILE A 6 -20.23 -26.18 16.81
N PRO A 7 -19.87 -26.32 15.51
CA PRO A 7 -19.34 -27.57 14.97
C PRO A 7 -18.10 -28.04 15.73
N LYS A 8 -18.09 -29.30 16.17
CA LYS A 8 -16.98 -29.87 16.97
C LYS A 8 -15.60 -29.73 16.31
N ALA A 9 -15.53 -29.88 14.99
CA ALA A 9 -14.29 -29.70 14.22
C ALA A 9 -13.77 -28.24 14.22
N PHE A 10 -14.64 -27.27 14.43
CA PHE A 10 -14.25 -25.86 14.60
C PHE A 10 -13.64 -25.61 15.98
N LEU A 11 -14.29 -26.11 17.03
CA LEU A 11 -13.76 -26.07 18.41
C LEU A 11 -12.39 -26.75 18.47
N GLU A 12 -12.24 -27.91 17.84
CA GLU A 12 -10.95 -28.61 17.78
C GLU A 12 -9.84 -27.79 17.10
N ARG A 13 -10.13 -27.06 16.01
CA ARG A 13 -9.14 -26.18 15.35
C ARG A 13 -8.78 -24.94 16.17
N PHE A 14 -9.78 -24.26 16.74
CA PHE A 14 -9.56 -23.09 17.59
C PHE A 14 -8.77 -23.49 18.85
N CYS A 15 -9.14 -24.60 19.50
CA CYS A 15 -8.43 -25.11 20.67
C CYS A 15 -7.02 -25.62 20.35
N HIS A 16 -6.83 -26.31 19.22
CA HIS A 16 -5.53 -26.86 18.84
C HIS A 16 -4.50 -25.77 18.50
N ASN A 17 -4.92 -24.69 17.85
CA ASN A 17 -4.03 -23.60 17.44
C ASN A 17 -3.92 -22.46 18.49
N PHE A 18 -4.95 -22.26 19.34
CA PHE A 18 -5.04 -21.08 20.22
C PHE A 18 -5.29 -21.37 21.70
N LEU A 19 -5.56 -22.62 22.12
CA LEU A 19 -5.64 -23.01 23.54
C LEU A 19 -4.41 -23.80 24.04
N ASN A 20 -3.33 -23.84 23.27
CA ASN A 20 -1.99 -24.10 23.81
C ASN A 20 -1.16 -22.80 23.84
N PRO A 21 -1.58 -21.75 24.57
CA PRO A 21 -0.76 -20.57 24.77
C PRO A 21 0.55 -20.97 25.46
N GLY A 22 1.65 -20.33 25.08
CA GLY A 22 2.85 -20.29 25.90
C GLY A 22 2.56 -19.61 27.24
N GLU A 23 3.44 -19.76 28.23
CA GLU A 23 3.24 -19.19 29.58
C GLU A 23 3.04 -17.66 29.59
N ASP A 24 3.47 -16.97 28.53
CA ASP A 24 3.45 -15.50 28.41
C ASP A 24 2.39 -14.95 27.42
N ASP A 25 1.57 -15.81 26.79
CA ASP A 25 0.61 -15.36 25.77
C ASP A 25 -0.66 -14.75 26.39
N VAL A 26 -1.15 -13.66 25.80
CA VAL A 26 -2.41 -13.02 26.21
C VAL A 26 -3.60 -13.81 25.66
N ILE A 27 -4.46 -14.28 26.55
CA ILE A 27 -5.63 -15.09 26.20
C ILE A 27 -6.80 -14.17 25.78
N PRO A 28 -7.46 -14.40 24.64
CA PRO A 28 -8.59 -13.59 24.21
C PRO A 28 -9.77 -13.68 25.19
N GLY A 29 -10.40 -12.54 25.48
CA GLY A 29 -11.59 -12.47 26.32
C GLY A 29 -12.83 -13.14 25.70
N PRO A 30 -13.91 -13.36 26.48
CA PRO A 30 -15.12 -14.04 26.01
C PRO A 30 -15.80 -13.39 24.80
N GLU A 31 -15.75 -12.05 24.71
CA GLU A 31 -16.33 -11.34 23.56
C GLU A 31 -15.48 -11.49 22.30
N ALA A 32 -14.15 -11.46 22.43
CA ALA A 32 -13.23 -11.72 21.33
C ALA A 32 -13.43 -13.12 20.75
N ILE A 33 -13.52 -14.14 21.61
CA ILE A 33 -13.83 -15.53 21.20
C ILE A 33 -15.16 -15.58 20.42
N SER A 34 -16.20 -14.92 20.93
CA SER A 34 -17.52 -14.89 20.30
C SER A 34 -17.55 -14.16 18.96
N TYR A 35 -16.72 -13.12 18.80
CA TYR A 35 -16.54 -12.41 17.54
C TYR A 35 -15.91 -13.32 16.48
N TYR A 36 -14.74 -13.90 16.78
CA TYR A 36 -14.03 -14.78 15.84
C TYR A 36 -14.91 -15.95 15.40
N MET A 37 -15.65 -16.56 16.33
CA MET A 37 -16.59 -17.63 16.01
C MET A 37 -17.66 -17.23 14.97
N ARG A 38 -18.13 -15.99 15.02
CA ARG A 38 -19.18 -15.48 14.12
C ARG A 38 -18.61 -15.12 12.75
N THR A 39 -17.56 -14.29 12.72
CA THR A 39 -16.90 -13.83 11.49
C THR A 39 -16.45 -15.00 10.63
N LEU A 40 -15.89 -16.05 11.25
CA LEU A 40 -15.45 -17.27 10.58
C LEU A 40 -16.59 -18.10 9.98
N SER A 41 -17.80 -18.02 10.55
CA SER A 41 -18.98 -18.71 10.03
C SER A 41 -19.70 -17.94 8.92
N GLU A 42 -19.55 -16.62 8.89
CA GLU A 42 -20.15 -15.73 7.88
C GLU A 42 -19.28 -15.58 6.61
N ALA A 43 -17.97 -15.86 6.70
CA ALA A 43 -17.01 -15.67 5.63
C ALA A 43 -16.97 -16.78 4.55
N ASP A 44 -17.75 -17.86 4.70
CA ASP A 44 -17.99 -18.89 3.67
C ASP A 44 -19.01 -18.39 2.62
N CYS A 45 -18.76 -17.23 2.03
CA CYS A 45 -19.63 -16.67 0.99
C CYS A 45 -19.41 -17.38 -0.35
N GLU A 46 -20.50 -17.86 -0.95
CA GLU A 46 -20.51 -18.32 -2.34
C GLU A 46 -20.15 -17.20 -3.32
N ILE A 47 -19.53 -17.57 -4.44
CA ILE A 47 -19.10 -16.64 -5.49
C ILE A 47 -20.32 -15.90 -6.05
N ASP A 48 -20.39 -14.58 -5.87
CA ASP A 48 -21.42 -13.74 -6.50
C ASP A 48 -21.11 -13.55 -7.98
N THR A 49 -21.54 -14.52 -8.77
CA THR A 49 -21.32 -14.55 -10.21
C THR A 49 -22.04 -13.43 -10.97
N ASN A 50 -23.02 -12.75 -10.36
CA ASN A 50 -23.84 -11.75 -11.05
C ASN A 50 -23.06 -10.48 -11.42
N CYS A 51 -21.93 -10.22 -10.77
CA CYS A 51 -21.10 -9.05 -11.06
C CYS A 51 -20.21 -9.21 -12.31
N TYR A 52 -20.16 -10.40 -12.91
CA TYR A 52 -19.34 -10.69 -14.07
C TYR A 52 -20.16 -10.79 -15.35
N LYS A 53 -19.63 -10.20 -16.43
CA LYS A 53 -20.24 -10.27 -17.77
C LYS A 53 -20.30 -11.69 -18.34
N TYR A 54 -19.43 -12.59 -17.87
CA TYR A 54 -19.34 -14.00 -18.30
C TYR A 54 -19.13 -14.92 -17.08
N PRO A 55 -20.19 -15.14 -16.27
CA PRO A 55 -20.08 -15.81 -14.97
C PRO A 55 -19.62 -17.27 -15.07
N GLU A 56 -20.16 -18.05 -16.00
CA GLU A 56 -19.82 -19.48 -16.14
C GLU A 56 -18.36 -19.67 -16.58
N GLU A 57 -17.86 -18.80 -17.47
CA GLU A 57 -16.48 -18.85 -17.93
C GLU A 57 -15.52 -18.41 -16.82
N PHE A 58 -15.88 -17.37 -16.06
CA PHE A 58 -15.14 -16.97 -14.87
C PHE A 58 -15.04 -18.11 -13.87
N LEU A 59 -16.16 -18.77 -13.54
CA LEU A 59 -16.17 -19.95 -12.65
C LEU A 59 -15.31 -21.11 -13.18
N ARG A 60 -15.33 -21.38 -14.49
CA ARG A 60 -14.51 -22.43 -15.11
C ARG A 60 -13.02 -22.13 -14.94
N GLN A 61 -12.62 -20.88 -15.14
CA GLN A 61 -11.23 -20.47 -14.98
C GLN A 61 -10.82 -20.39 -13.53
N LEU A 62 -11.72 -19.99 -12.63
CA LEU A 62 -11.48 -20.04 -11.19
C LEU A 62 -11.22 -21.47 -10.71
N LYS A 63 -11.97 -22.47 -11.22
CA LYS A 63 -11.71 -23.90 -10.97
C LYS A 63 -10.35 -24.35 -11.52
N TYR A 64 -9.95 -23.84 -12.67
CA TYR A 64 -8.61 -24.09 -13.22
C TYR A 64 -7.53 -23.46 -12.34
N LEU A 65 -7.69 -22.19 -11.93
CA LEU A 65 -6.79 -21.51 -11.00
C LEU A 65 -6.69 -22.25 -9.67
N GLN A 66 -7.79 -22.81 -9.13
CA GLN A 66 -7.76 -23.61 -7.92
C GLN A 66 -6.91 -24.88 -8.07
N SER A 67 -6.86 -25.47 -9.27
CA SER A 67 -6.05 -26.67 -9.54
C SER A 67 -4.56 -26.37 -9.69
N LEU A 68 -4.17 -25.11 -9.86
CA LEU A 68 -2.76 -24.73 -9.97
C LEU A 68 -2.08 -24.84 -8.60
N PRO A 69 -0.88 -25.43 -8.48
CA PRO A 69 -0.16 -25.50 -7.22
C PRO A 69 0.19 -24.09 -6.70
N VAL A 70 0.42 -23.99 -5.39
CA VAL A 70 0.97 -22.77 -4.78
C VAL A 70 2.36 -22.56 -5.33
N ILE A 71 2.62 -21.37 -5.86
CA ILE A 71 3.94 -21.01 -6.31
C ILE A 71 4.69 -20.45 -5.08
N THR A 72 5.88 -20.98 -4.80
CA THR A 72 6.72 -20.51 -3.70
C THR A 72 7.86 -19.63 -4.23
N PRO A 73 8.45 -18.75 -3.41
CA PRO A 73 9.55 -17.88 -3.83
C PRO A 73 10.76 -18.61 -4.44
N TYR A 74 10.91 -19.90 -4.13
CA TYR A 74 12.04 -20.73 -4.56
C TYR A 74 11.74 -21.59 -5.80
N MET A 75 10.50 -21.58 -6.31
CA MET A 75 10.16 -22.31 -7.53
C MET A 75 10.78 -21.62 -8.76
N LYS A 76 11.81 -22.24 -9.36
CA LYS A 76 12.22 -21.91 -10.72
C LYS A 76 11.08 -22.30 -11.67
N VAL A 77 10.40 -21.30 -12.23
CA VAL A 77 9.43 -21.49 -13.32
C VAL A 77 10.21 -21.90 -14.57
N ALA A 78 10.56 -23.19 -14.69
CA ALA A 78 11.18 -23.75 -15.88
C ALA A 78 10.12 -23.81 -17.00
N GLY A 79 10.44 -23.23 -18.15
CA GLY A 79 9.51 -22.88 -19.23
C GLY A 79 8.87 -24.02 -20.01
N GLU A 80 8.61 -25.20 -19.43
CA GLU A 80 8.04 -26.34 -20.17
C GLU A 80 6.80 -27.02 -19.57
N ASN A 81 6.26 -26.59 -18.43
CA ASN A 81 5.06 -27.24 -17.88
C ASN A 81 3.92 -26.25 -17.64
N HIS A 82 2.91 -26.21 -18.51
CA HIS A 82 1.52 -25.73 -18.26
C HIS A 82 1.26 -24.29 -17.74
N TRP A 83 2.27 -23.50 -17.39
CA TRP A 83 2.18 -22.12 -16.88
C TRP A 83 2.20 -21.04 -17.98
N GLU A 84 1.56 -21.31 -19.11
CA GLU A 84 1.49 -20.38 -20.24
C GLU A 84 0.48 -19.27 -19.93
N GLY A 85 0.89 -18.25 -19.18
CA GLY A 85 -0.04 -17.18 -18.79
C GLY A 85 0.21 -16.48 -17.45
N ILE A 86 1.28 -16.84 -16.74
CA ILE A 86 1.53 -16.34 -15.38
C ILE A 86 2.95 -15.80 -15.29
N ALA A 87 3.10 -14.55 -14.86
CA ALA A 87 4.40 -13.93 -14.59
C ALA A 87 4.49 -13.54 -13.12
N VAL A 88 5.54 -13.97 -12.42
CA VAL A 88 5.82 -13.54 -11.04
C VAL A 88 6.17 -12.04 -11.09
N ILE A 89 5.43 -11.23 -10.33
CA ILE A 89 5.62 -9.77 -10.29
C ILE A 89 6.09 -9.26 -8.92
N GLY A 90 6.11 -10.12 -7.89
CA GLY A 90 6.68 -9.78 -6.59
C GLY A 90 6.59 -10.91 -5.57
N HIS A 91 7.36 -10.76 -4.49
CA HIS A 91 7.30 -11.60 -3.29
C HIS A 91 7.01 -10.70 -2.09
N GLY A 92 6.09 -11.12 -1.23
CA GLY A 92 5.84 -10.51 0.08
C GLY A 92 6.38 -11.39 1.21
N SER A 93 6.23 -10.93 2.46
CA SER A 93 6.73 -11.67 3.64
C SER A 93 6.14 -13.08 3.79
N PHE A 94 4.93 -13.29 3.26
CA PHE A 94 4.12 -14.49 3.50
C PHE A 94 3.61 -15.15 2.21
N GLY A 95 4.15 -14.75 1.05
CA GLY A 95 3.57 -15.16 -0.22
C GLY A 95 4.23 -14.60 -1.47
N SER A 96 3.71 -14.97 -2.64
CA SER A 96 4.09 -14.32 -3.89
C SER A 96 2.91 -13.90 -4.74
N VAL A 97 3.17 -12.90 -5.60
CA VAL A 97 2.19 -12.23 -6.44
C VAL A 97 2.52 -12.49 -7.91
N TYR A 98 1.50 -12.81 -8.69
CA TYR A 98 1.61 -13.15 -10.11
C TYR A 98 0.61 -12.39 -10.96
N LEU A 99 1.01 -11.96 -12.14
CA LEU A 99 0.14 -11.42 -13.17
C LEU A 99 -0.49 -12.56 -13.97
N CYS A 100 -1.82 -12.49 -14.17
CA CYS A 100 -2.58 -13.42 -15.00
C CYS A 100 -3.43 -12.66 -16.03
N ALA A 101 -3.52 -13.18 -17.26
CA ALA A 101 -4.37 -12.64 -18.33
C ALA A 101 -5.56 -13.56 -18.63
N TRP A 102 -6.77 -13.01 -18.47
CA TRP A 102 -8.03 -13.66 -18.83
C TRP A 102 -8.53 -13.20 -20.20
N HIS A 103 -8.69 -14.15 -21.14
CA HIS A 103 -9.41 -13.92 -22.39
C HIS A 103 -10.82 -14.52 -22.32
N PRO A 104 -11.89 -13.73 -22.52
CA PRO A 104 -13.27 -14.21 -22.41
C PRO A 104 -13.70 -15.20 -23.51
N PHE A 105 -12.84 -15.49 -24.50
CA PHE A 105 -13.14 -16.40 -25.62
C PHE A 105 -11.97 -17.34 -26.00
N GLY A 106 -10.95 -17.50 -25.15
CA GLY A 106 -9.75 -18.29 -25.48
C GLY A 106 -9.05 -18.91 -24.27
N LYS A 107 -8.12 -19.84 -24.50
CA LYS A 107 -7.19 -20.37 -23.49
C LYS A 107 -6.30 -19.22 -22.95
N MET A 108 -5.79 -19.33 -21.71
CA MET A 108 -4.81 -18.38 -21.16
C MET A 108 -3.68 -18.15 -22.16
N VAL A 109 -3.27 -16.88 -22.34
CA VAL A 109 -2.29 -16.48 -23.35
C VAL A 109 -0.91 -16.36 -22.72
N ARG A 110 0.10 -16.86 -23.43
CA ARG A 110 1.52 -16.84 -23.11
C ARG A 110 2.02 -15.44 -22.74
N PHE A 111 2.59 -15.30 -21.54
CA PHE A 111 3.50 -14.18 -21.23
C PHE A 111 4.93 -14.60 -21.56
N SER A 112 5.67 -13.77 -22.29
CA SER A 112 7.13 -13.86 -22.31
C SER A 112 7.68 -12.88 -21.27
N CYS A 113 8.16 -13.42 -20.16
CA CYS A 113 8.87 -12.65 -19.14
C CYS A 113 10.38 -12.78 -19.41
N PHE A 114 10.99 -11.71 -19.92
CA PHE A 114 12.42 -11.49 -19.77
C PHE A 114 12.55 -10.41 -18.70
N LEU A 115 13.39 -10.68 -17.69
CA LEU A 115 13.81 -9.77 -16.60
C LEU A 115 13.34 -8.33 -16.83
N SER A 116 12.39 -7.89 -16.00
CA SER A 116 11.69 -6.58 -15.98
C SER A 116 10.62 -6.26 -17.04
N ARG A 117 10.25 -7.18 -17.95
CA ARG A 117 9.20 -6.92 -18.96
C ARG A 117 8.15 -8.03 -19.07
N CYS A 118 6.89 -7.70 -18.75
CA CYS A 118 5.73 -8.47 -19.19
C CYS A 118 5.17 -7.84 -20.47
N SER A 119 5.34 -8.51 -21.61
CA SER A 119 4.66 -8.14 -22.86
C SER A 119 3.65 -9.24 -23.24
N ILE A 120 2.43 -8.83 -23.56
CA ILE A 120 1.35 -9.73 -23.97
C ILE A 120 1.52 -9.99 -25.46
N VAL A 121 1.94 -11.19 -25.85
CA VAL A 121 2.00 -11.60 -27.25
C VAL A 121 0.74 -12.41 -27.55
N ALA A 122 -0.25 -11.78 -28.18
CA ALA A 122 -1.40 -12.51 -28.72
C ALA A 122 -0.91 -13.44 -29.83
N SER A 123 -1.16 -14.75 -29.71
CA SER A 123 -0.89 -15.69 -30.79
C SER A 123 -1.81 -15.36 -31.97
N ASN A 124 -1.20 -15.21 -33.16
CA ASN A 124 -1.83 -14.84 -34.43
C ASN A 124 -2.74 -15.96 -35.00
N ASP A 125 -3.71 -16.45 -34.23
CA ASP A 125 -4.73 -17.36 -34.75
C ASP A 125 -6.05 -16.62 -35.00
N ASN A 126 -6.25 -16.26 -36.27
CA ASN A 126 -7.50 -15.90 -36.94
C ASN A 126 -8.31 -14.71 -36.39
N GLN A 127 -8.10 -13.54 -37.00
CA GLN A 127 -9.09 -12.53 -37.51
C GLN A 127 -10.54 -12.46 -36.94
N ARG A 128 -10.76 -12.70 -35.65
CA ARG A 128 -11.91 -12.17 -34.90
C ARG A 128 -11.38 -11.13 -33.95
N SER A 129 -12.07 -10.00 -33.79
CA SER A 129 -11.68 -8.91 -32.91
C SER A 129 -11.36 -9.43 -31.49
N VAL A 130 -10.09 -9.70 -31.22
CA VAL A 130 -9.64 -10.23 -29.94
C VAL A 130 -9.77 -9.08 -28.96
N LYS A 131 -10.80 -9.13 -28.12
CA LYS A 131 -10.92 -8.17 -27.00
C LYS A 131 -9.65 -8.31 -26.15
N ALA A 132 -9.13 -7.17 -25.71
CA ALA A 132 -7.98 -7.11 -24.81
C ALA A 132 -8.23 -8.04 -23.59
N PRO A 133 -7.19 -8.75 -23.11
CA PRO A 133 -7.33 -9.57 -21.92
C PRO A 133 -7.68 -8.72 -20.71
N ILE A 134 -8.44 -9.30 -19.79
CA ILE A 134 -8.61 -8.75 -18.45
C ILE A 134 -7.40 -9.20 -17.64
N LEU A 135 -6.70 -8.26 -17.01
CA LEU A 135 -5.50 -8.53 -16.22
C LEU A 135 -5.85 -8.58 -14.74
N PHE A 136 -5.37 -9.62 -14.06
CA PHE A 136 -5.51 -9.81 -12.63
C PHE A 136 -4.15 -9.96 -11.96
N ALA A 137 -4.01 -9.43 -10.76
CA ALA A 137 -2.93 -9.78 -9.85
C ALA A 137 -3.43 -10.89 -8.91
N ILE A 138 -2.68 -11.97 -8.79
CA ILE A 138 -3.00 -13.11 -7.95
C ILE A 138 -1.98 -13.19 -6.84
N LYS A 139 -2.41 -13.15 -5.58
CA LYS A 139 -1.55 -13.32 -4.40
C LYS A 139 -1.82 -14.69 -3.79
N ASP A 140 -0.80 -15.54 -3.76
CA ASP A 140 -0.82 -16.72 -2.88
C ASP A 140 -0.24 -16.28 -1.54
N THR A 141 -1.01 -16.42 -0.46
CA THR A 141 -0.60 -16.05 0.89
C THR A 141 -1.00 -17.12 1.88
N GLN A 142 -0.17 -17.36 2.89
CA GLN A 142 -0.59 -18.08 4.08
C GLN A 142 -1.49 -17.18 4.94
N ASN A 143 -2.44 -17.79 5.66
CA ASN A 143 -3.06 -17.11 6.78
C ASN A 143 -2.05 -17.14 7.90
N ASP A 144 -1.72 -15.97 8.43
CA ASP A 144 -0.94 -15.94 9.66
C ASP A 144 -1.72 -16.72 10.73
N SER A 145 -1.06 -17.72 11.31
CA SER A 145 -1.59 -18.49 12.42
C SER A 145 -2.06 -17.58 13.57
N PHE A 146 -1.50 -16.39 13.65
CA PHE A 146 -1.74 -15.37 14.65
C PHE A 146 -3.06 -14.62 14.52
N TRP A 147 -3.57 -14.40 13.30
CA TRP A 147 -4.77 -13.58 13.13
C TRP A 147 -6.07 -14.33 13.36
N ALA A 148 -6.06 -15.68 13.25
CA ALA A 148 -7.20 -16.58 13.37
C ALA A 148 -8.40 -16.28 12.45
N ASP A 149 -8.40 -15.14 11.74
CA ASP A 149 -9.41 -14.64 10.85
C ASP A 149 -9.26 -15.28 9.48
N TYR A 150 -10.26 -16.02 9.02
CA TYR A 150 -10.24 -16.70 7.73
C TYR A 150 -10.08 -15.69 6.60
N CYS A 151 -8.94 -15.74 5.90
CA CYS A 151 -8.59 -14.84 4.80
C CYS A 151 -8.83 -13.36 5.14
N SER A 152 -8.32 -12.92 6.31
CA SER A 152 -8.48 -11.54 6.81
C SER A 152 -8.21 -10.49 5.73
N GLU A 153 -7.13 -10.65 4.97
CA GLU A 153 -6.74 -9.73 3.90
C GLU A 153 -7.83 -9.59 2.82
N GLY A 154 -8.25 -10.71 2.22
CA GLY A 154 -9.25 -10.73 1.16
C GLY A 154 -10.61 -10.23 1.66
N HIS A 155 -11.00 -10.65 2.86
CA HIS A 155 -12.27 -10.29 3.49
C HIS A 155 -12.34 -8.80 3.84
N LEU A 156 -11.35 -8.25 4.55
CA LEU A 156 -11.30 -6.84 4.96
C LEU A 156 -11.24 -5.92 3.73
N THR A 157 -10.44 -6.29 2.72
CA THR A 157 -10.38 -5.52 1.47
C THR A 157 -11.74 -5.53 0.76
N ARG A 158 -12.43 -6.67 0.68
CA ARG A 158 -13.76 -6.76 0.06
C ARG A 158 -14.81 -5.96 0.83
N ARG A 159 -14.75 -5.91 2.17
CA ARG A 159 -15.60 -5.01 2.98
C ARG A 159 -15.41 -3.55 2.59
N LEU A 160 -14.17 -3.11 2.40
CA LEU A 160 -13.86 -1.74 1.95
C LEU A 160 -14.31 -1.48 0.51
N ASN A 161 -14.17 -2.46 -0.39
CA ASN A 161 -14.74 -2.37 -1.74
C ASN A 161 -16.27 -2.23 -1.71
N ALA A 162 -16.97 -3.00 -0.88
CA ALA A 162 -18.42 -2.93 -0.71
C ALA A 162 -18.89 -1.62 -0.06
N ALA A 163 -18.07 -1.04 0.82
CA ALA A 163 -18.29 0.30 1.35
C ALA A 163 -18.10 1.40 0.30
N GLY A 164 -17.53 1.08 -0.87
CA GLY A 164 -17.27 2.03 -1.95
C GLY A 164 -16.00 2.85 -1.76
N CYS A 165 -15.01 2.33 -1.01
CA CYS A 165 -13.73 3.02 -0.86
C CYS A 165 -13.00 3.11 -2.22
N PRO A 166 -12.65 4.32 -2.69
CA PRO A 166 -12.03 4.48 -4.01
C PRO A 166 -10.52 4.25 -4.02
N ASN A 167 -9.88 4.19 -2.86
CA ASN A 167 -8.42 4.18 -2.70
C ASN A 167 -7.87 2.90 -2.07
N VAL A 168 -8.58 1.79 -2.21
CA VAL A 168 -8.11 0.45 -1.82
C VAL A 168 -8.11 -0.46 -3.03
N VAL A 169 -7.20 -1.43 -3.07
CA VAL A 169 -7.17 -2.39 -4.16
C VAL A 169 -8.48 -3.16 -4.25
N LYS A 170 -8.88 -3.51 -5.47
CA LYS A 170 -10.10 -4.28 -5.69
C LYS A 170 -9.81 -5.76 -5.55
N VAL A 171 -10.49 -6.42 -4.62
CA VAL A 171 -10.55 -7.88 -4.52
C VAL A 171 -11.77 -8.38 -5.28
N HIS A 172 -11.54 -9.31 -6.18
CA HIS A 172 -12.59 -10.03 -6.90
C HIS A 172 -13.03 -11.26 -6.12
N ASP A 173 -12.08 -12.05 -5.65
CA ASP A 173 -12.36 -13.33 -4.98
C ASP A 173 -11.14 -13.87 -4.22
N TRP A 174 -11.33 -14.93 -3.46
CA TRP A 174 -10.24 -15.73 -2.91
C TRP A 174 -10.57 -17.22 -2.84
N LEU A 175 -9.55 -18.06 -2.90
CA LEU A 175 -9.67 -19.51 -2.89
C LEU A 175 -8.90 -20.08 -1.70
N ASN A 176 -9.53 -20.96 -0.93
CA ASN A 176 -8.84 -21.79 0.05
C ASN A 176 -8.09 -22.92 -0.67
N LEU A 177 -6.77 -22.97 -0.48
CA LEU A 177 -5.86 -23.94 -1.08
C LEU A 177 -5.49 -25.10 -0.14
N GLY A 178 -6.16 -25.18 1.01
CA GLY A 178 -5.96 -26.19 2.04
C GLY A 178 -4.77 -25.91 2.97
N MET A 179 -4.55 -26.84 3.88
CA MET A 179 -3.42 -26.81 4.81
C MET A 179 -2.15 -27.29 4.12
N ARG A 180 -1.05 -26.57 4.30
CA ARG A 180 0.29 -26.91 3.78
C ARG A 180 1.35 -26.55 4.82
N PRO A 181 2.57 -27.10 4.74
CA PRO A 181 3.65 -26.70 5.64
C PRO A 181 3.90 -25.18 5.55
N ALA A 182 4.08 -24.52 6.69
CA ALA A 182 4.43 -23.10 6.77
C ALA A 182 5.70 -22.81 5.97
N MET A 183 5.75 -21.67 5.28
CA MET A 183 6.97 -21.19 4.63
C MET A 183 7.87 -20.52 5.68
N THR A 184 8.53 -21.29 6.55
CA THR A 184 9.58 -20.71 7.38
C THR A 184 10.83 -20.46 6.54
N LEU A 185 11.21 -19.19 6.39
CA LEU A 185 12.59 -18.82 6.07
C LEU A 185 13.44 -19.27 7.28
N GLU A 186 14.34 -20.23 7.05
CA GLU A 186 15.34 -20.72 8.03
C GLU A 186 14.78 -21.54 9.21
N SER A 187 14.49 -22.82 8.98
CA SER A 187 14.68 -23.82 10.03
C SER A 187 15.43 -25.03 9.49
N ASP A 188 16.77 -24.98 9.60
CA ASP A 188 17.68 -26.13 9.39
C ASP A 188 17.52 -27.24 10.45
N ASN A 189 16.46 -27.19 11.28
CA ASN A 189 16.17 -28.20 12.27
C ASN A 189 15.24 -29.26 11.68
N GLU A 190 15.82 -30.37 11.21
CA GLU A 190 15.17 -31.59 10.70
C GLU A 190 14.20 -32.29 11.69
N GLY A 191 13.79 -31.64 12.78
CA GLY A 191 12.98 -32.23 13.85
C GLY A 191 11.63 -31.57 14.09
N ASP A 192 11.33 -30.42 13.50
CA ASP A 192 10.04 -29.76 13.70
C ASP A 192 9.04 -30.27 12.66
N LEU A 193 7.96 -30.92 13.12
CA LEU A 193 6.84 -31.29 12.26
C LEU A 193 6.22 -29.98 11.78
N GLY A 194 6.69 -29.49 10.62
CA GLY A 194 6.39 -28.15 10.10
C GLY A 194 4.94 -27.77 10.32
N GLN A 195 4.73 -26.70 11.08
CA GLN A 195 3.41 -26.19 11.41
C GLN A 195 2.59 -26.07 10.13
N LEU A 196 1.40 -26.69 10.10
CA LEU A 196 0.54 -26.65 8.93
C LEU A 196 -0.29 -25.37 8.97
N GLU A 197 -0.19 -24.57 7.92
CA GLU A 197 -0.91 -23.31 7.77
C GLU A 197 -1.91 -23.38 6.61
N TYR A 198 -2.98 -22.60 6.70
CA TYR A 198 -3.95 -22.47 5.62
C TYR A 198 -3.42 -21.52 4.56
N TYR A 199 -3.47 -21.94 3.31
CA TYR A 199 -3.09 -21.11 2.18
C TYR A 199 -4.31 -20.58 1.44
N PHE A 200 -4.23 -19.33 1.03
CA PHE A 200 -5.23 -18.65 0.24
C PHE A 200 -4.62 -18.13 -1.07
N ARG A 201 -5.44 -18.12 -2.11
CA ARG A 201 -5.16 -17.44 -3.37
C ARG A 201 -6.15 -16.33 -3.56
N ILE A 202 -5.71 -15.09 -3.46
CA ILE A 202 -6.55 -13.89 -3.55
C ILE A 202 -6.38 -13.28 -4.94
N LEU A 203 -7.50 -12.91 -5.57
CA LEU A 203 -7.56 -12.32 -6.91
C LEU A 203 -7.85 -10.82 -6.79
N TYR A 204 -6.92 -10.00 -7.24
CA TYR A 204 -7.00 -8.54 -7.28
C TYR A 204 -7.10 -8.00 -8.71
N ASP A 205 -7.60 -6.77 -8.85
CA ASP A 205 -7.31 -5.96 -10.05
C ASP A 205 -5.80 -5.79 -10.23
N TYR A 206 -5.36 -5.72 -11.49
CA TYR A 206 -3.98 -5.39 -11.81
C TYR A 206 -3.79 -3.87 -11.95
N TYR A 207 -2.77 -3.34 -11.27
CA TYR A 207 -2.42 -1.92 -11.26
C TYR A 207 -1.13 -1.68 -12.07
N PRO A 208 -1.24 -1.12 -13.29
CA PRO A 208 -0.12 -1.07 -14.23
C PRO A 208 0.98 -0.07 -13.85
N GLY A 209 0.69 0.90 -12.98
CA GLY A 209 1.69 1.87 -12.52
C GLY A 209 2.67 1.33 -11.49
N GLY A 210 2.54 0.06 -11.08
CA GLY A 210 3.39 -0.55 -10.06
C GLY A 210 3.16 0.03 -8.67
N SER A 211 4.16 -0.09 -7.80
CA SER A 211 4.12 0.48 -6.45
C SER A 211 4.73 1.89 -6.40
N VAL A 212 4.34 2.66 -5.39
CA VAL A 212 4.94 3.98 -5.10
C VAL A 212 6.42 3.83 -4.71
N ASP A 213 6.84 2.71 -4.14
CA ASP A 213 8.25 2.47 -3.78
C ASP A 213 9.15 2.48 -5.03
N THR A 214 8.78 1.74 -6.07
CA THR A 214 9.53 1.69 -7.34
C THR A 214 9.60 3.05 -8.02
N LEU A 215 8.53 3.84 -7.90
CA LEU A 215 8.51 5.21 -8.36
C LEU A 215 9.49 6.08 -7.56
N PHE A 216 9.45 6.00 -6.22
CA PHE A 216 10.34 6.78 -5.35
C PHE A 216 11.80 6.45 -5.63
N ASP A 217 12.15 5.17 -5.79
CA ASP A 217 13.49 4.73 -6.14
C ASP A 217 13.96 5.40 -7.45
N GLY A 218 13.13 5.39 -8.49
CA GLY A 218 13.47 6.05 -9.75
C GLY A 218 13.74 7.56 -9.63
N TYR A 219 13.01 8.26 -8.75
CA TYR A 219 13.27 9.67 -8.47
C TYR A 219 14.56 9.87 -7.66
N PHE A 220 14.80 9.03 -6.65
CA PHE A 220 15.98 9.12 -5.79
C PHE A 220 17.28 8.77 -6.51
N GLU A 221 17.29 7.72 -7.32
CA GLU A 221 18.44 7.32 -8.13
C GLU A 221 18.90 8.41 -9.09
N ASN A 222 17.97 9.27 -9.52
CA ASN A 222 18.25 10.37 -10.43
C ASN A 222 18.39 11.74 -9.73
N GLY A 223 18.32 11.79 -8.39
CA GLY A 223 18.46 13.04 -7.62
C GLY A 223 17.37 14.07 -7.92
N VAL A 224 16.14 13.60 -8.18
CA VAL A 224 14.99 14.43 -8.57
C VAL A 224 13.99 14.54 -7.44
N LEU A 225 13.39 15.73 -7.27
CA LEU A 225 12.30 15.91 -6.33
C LEU A 225 11.03 15.24 -6.83
N ILE A 226 10.31 14.58 -5.93
CA ILE A 226 8.95 14.17 -6.21
C ILE A 226 8.09 15.45 -6.19
N PRO A 227 7.19 15.69 -7.16
CA PRO A 227 6.39 16.91 -7.16
C PRO A 227 5.54 17.03 -5.89
N GLU A 228 5.58 18.19 -5.21
CA GLU A 228 4.83 18.37 -3.96
C GLU A 228 3.32 18.14 -4.13
N ALA A 229 2.77 18.58 -5.27
CA ALA A 229 1.37 18.33 -5.61
C ALA A 229 1.02 16.83 -5.67
N PHE A 230 1.97 15.97 -6.08
CA PHE A 230 1.79 14.52 -6.02
C PHE A 230 1.83 14.01 -4.58
N LEU A 231 2.71 14.55 -3.72
CA LEU A 231 2.75 14.17 -2.31
C LEU A 231 1.44 14.49 -1.60
N TRP A 232 0.84 15.65 -1.86
CA TRP A 232 -0.48 15.99 -1.34
C TRP A 232 -1.59 15.08 -1.89
N HIS A 233 -1.54 14.74 -3.18
CA HIS A 233 -2.45 13.78 -3.79
C HIS A 233 -2.35 12.39 -3.15
N LEU A 234 -1.12 11.90 -2.94
CA LEU A 234 -0.85 10.64 -2.26
C LEU A 234 -1.34 10.65 -0.82
N PHE A 235 -1.02 11.71 -0.08
CA PHE A 235 -1.45 11.88 1.30
C PHE A 235 -2.98 11.84 1.39
N HIS A 236 -3.67 12.54 0.50
CA HIS A 236 -5.13 12.56 0.48
C HIS A 236 -5.76 11.21 0.07
N CYS A 237 -5.22 10.53 -0.95
CA CYS A 237 -5.71 9.21 -1.36
C CYS A 237 -5.59 8.21 -0.20
N MET A 238 -4.46 8.19 0.50
CA MET A 238 -4.25 7.27 1.61
C MET A 238 -5.04 7.69 2.86
N ALA A 239 -5.15 8.98 3.16
CA ALA A 239 -6.03 9.46 4.22
C ALA A 239 -7.50 9.08 3.95
N THR A 240 -7.92 9.07 2.69
CA THR A 240 -9.24 8.58 2.29
C THR A 240 -9.37 7.07 2.57
N ALA A 241 -8.38 6.26 2.17
CA ALA A 241 -8.39 4.83 2.46
C ALA A 241 -8.46 4.55 3.97
N VAL A 242 -7.63 5.21 4.77
CA VAL A 242 -7.60 5.07 6.24
C VAL A 242 -8.90 5.57 6.88
N LEU A 243 -9.51 6.64 6.37
CA LEU A 243 -10.83 7.09 6.84
C LEU A 243 -11.91 6.04 6.59
N TYR A 244 -11.89 5.35 5.44
CA TYR A 244 -12.79 4.23 5.19
C TYR A 244 -12.48 3.01 6.07
N CYS A 245 -11.21 2.74 6.38
CA CYS A 245 -10.86 1.72 7.36
C CYS A 245 -11.45 2.04 8.73
N ALA A 246 -11.28 3.28 9.20
CA ALA A 246 -11.79 3.73 10.49
C ALA A 246 -13.32 3.76 10.56
N ASN A 247 -13.97 4.37 9.57
CA ASN A 247 -15.38 4.74 9.65
C ASN A 247 -16.29 3.94 8.72
N GLY A 248 -15.77 3.34 7.66
CA GLY A 248 -16.56 2.66 6.62
C GLY A 248 -17.21 3.60 5.59
N HIS A 249 -16.91 4.91 5.66
CA HIS A 249 -17.32 5.95 4.72
C HIS A 249 -16.52 7.24 4.94
N ALA A 250 -16.62 8.20 4.02
CA ALA A 250 -15.93 9.49 4.08
C ALA A 250 -16.69 10.54 4.93
N GLU A 251 -17.00 10.21 6.18
CA GLU A 251 -17.70 11.09 7.13
C GLU A 251 -17.01 11.08 8.49
N PRO A 252 -17.28 12.07 9.38
CA PRO A 252 -16.54 12.22 10.64
C PRO A 252 -16.82 11.13 11.68
N HIS A 253 -17.88 10.37 11.53
CA HIS A 253 -18.29 9.35 12.48
C HIS A 253 -18.27 7.97 11.82
N MET A 254 -18.12 6.94 12.64
CA MET A 254 -18.19 5.56 12.17
C MET A 254 -19.61 5.21 11.72
N LYS A 255 -19.73 4.57 10.56
CA LYS A 255 -20.98 4.07 10.02
C LYS A 255 -21.60 3.07 11.00
N PRO A 256 -22.93 3.12 11.27
CA PRO A 256 -23.58 2.14 12.13
C PRO A 256 -23.31 0.69 11.66
N GLY A 257 -22.84 -0.15 12.58
CA GLY A 257 -22.48 -1.55 12.29
C GLY A 257 -21.15 -1.74 11.58
N TRP A 258 -20.35 -0.69 11.39
CA TRP A 258 -18.96 -0.82 10.96
C TRP A 258 -18.06 -1.14 12.16
N GLU A 259 -16.97 -1.84 11.87
CA GLU A 259 -15.92 -2.16 12.84
C GLU A 259 -14.65 -1.51 12.30
N GLU A 260 -13.98 -0.71 13.12
CA GLU A 260 -12.73 -0.04 12.75
C GLU A 260 -11.72 -1.07 12.23
N ILE A 261 -11.13 -0.80 11.07
CA ILE A 261 -10.05 -1.61 10.49
C ILE A 261 -8.75 -0.83 10.69
N VAL A 262 -7.71 -1.50 11.20
CA VAL A 262 -6.34 -0.95 11.26
C VAL A 262 -5.49 -1.72 10.26
N HIS A 263 -4.80 -1.01 9.37
CA HIS A 263 -4.01 -1.61 8.28
C HIS A 263 -2.66 -2.13 8.76
N LYS A 264 -1.99 -1.40 9.66
CA LYS A 264 -0.71 -1.73 10.32
C LYS A 264 0.55 -1.67 9.45
N ASP A 265 0.43 -1.85 8.13
CA ASP A 265 1.59 -1.88 7.22
C ASP A 265 1.48 -0.90 6.04
N ILE A 266 1.12 0.36 6.32
CA ILE A 266 1.10 1.42 5.30
C ILE A 266 2.54 1.85 4.98
N LYS A 267 2.98 1.54 3.77
CA LYS A 267 4.31 1.88 3.25
C LYS A 267 4.27 2.00 1.73
N PRO A 268 5.26 2.64 1.07
CA PRO A 268 5.23 2.85 -0.38
C PRO A 268 5.06 1.59 -1.23
N SER A 269 5.61 0.44 -0.79
CA SER A 269 5.50 -0.82 -1.54
C SER A 269 4.11 -1.45 -1.49
N ASN A 270 3.28 -1.01 -0.54
CA ASN A 270 1.88 -1.41 -0.38
C ASN A 270 0.89 -0.36 -0.95
N ILE A 271 1.39 0.64 -1.68
CA ILE A 271 0.56 1.64 -2.36
C ILE A 271 0.76 1.48 -3.86
N PHE A 272 -0.29 1.06 -4.56
CA PHE A 272 -0.27 0.83 -6.00
C PHE A 272 -0.81 2.02 -6.79
N ILE A 273 -0.29 2.16 -8.00
CA ILE A 273 -0.58 3.27 -8.89
C ILE A 273 -1.50 2.78 -10.02
N GLY A 274 -2.63 3.46 -10.18
CA GLY A 274 -3.59 3.21 -11.24
C GLY A 274 -3.12 3.64 -12.63
N SER A 275 -4.05 3.58 -13.59
CA SER A 275 -3.81 4.10 -14.93
C SER A 275 -3.73 5.63 -14.93
N LEU A 276 -2.92 6.17 -15.83
CA LEU A 276 -2.82 7.60 -16.05
C LEU A 276 -4.18 8.19 -16.45
N PRO A 277 -4.53 9.38 -15.92
CA PRO A 277 -5.67 10.11 -16.45
C PRO A 277 -5.42 10.46 -17.94
N PRO A 278 -6.47 10.50 -18.76
CA PRO A 278 -6.39 11.03 -20.13
C PRO A 278 -5.81 12.45 -20.17
N ASP A 279 -5.12 12.81 -21.25
CA ASP A 279 -4.50 14.13 -21.42
C ASP A 279 -5.50 15.30 -21.34
N ASP A 280 -6.77 15.05 -21.65
CA ASP A 280 -7.88 16.01 -21.62
C ASP A 280 -8.68 15.98 -20.30
N ALA A 281 -8.31 15.14 -19.35
CA ALA A 281 -8.94 15.11 -18.04
C ALA A 281 -8.47 16.28 -17.16
N ASP A 282 -9.38 16.77 -16.31
CA ASP A 282 -9.01 17.73 -15.26
C ASP A 282 -8.11 17.11 -14.18
N GLU A 283 -7.89 15.79 -14.21
CA GLU A 283 -7.07 15.07 -13.25
C GLU A 283 -5.59 15.07 -13.64
N VAL A 284 -4.74 15.38 -12.67
CA VAL A 284 -3.29 15.57 -12.90
C VAL A 284 -2.52 14.30 -12.62
N TYR A 285 -3.03 13.47 -11.69
CA TYR A 285 -2.35 12.29 -11.17
C TYR A 285 -3.24 11.05 -11.22
N PRO A 286 -2.68 9.84 -11.37
CA PRO A 286 -3.46 8.61 -11.30
C PRO A 286 -4.06 8.41 -9.91
N ASN A 287 -5.15 7.64 -9.82
CA ASN A 287 -5.62 7.14 -8.54
C ASN A 287 -4.58 6.23 -7.89
N LEU A 288 -4.54 6.25 -6.56
CA LEU A 288 -3.63 5.46 -5.73
C LEU A 288 -4.43 4.52 -4.84
N PHE A 289 -3.94 3.31 -4.66
CA PHE A 289 -4.66 2.21 -4.05
C PHE A 289 -3.83 1.56 -2.95
N LEU A 290 -4.33 1.61 -1.71
CA LEU A 290 -3.77 0.89 -0.59
C LEU A 290 -4.02 -0.61 -0.74
N ALA A 291 -2.98 -1.40 -0.49
CA ALA A 291 -2.96 -2.86 -0.65
C ALA A 291 -2.28 -3.54 0.54
N ASP A 292 -2.29 -4.87 0.50
CA ASP A 292 -1.64 -5.74 1.48
C ASP A 292 -2.22 -5.60 2.89
N PHE A 293 -3.47 -6.04 3.03
CA PHE A 293 -4.17 -6.15 4.31
C PHE A 293 -3.77 -7.43 5.07
N GLY A 294 -2.61 -8.03 4.77
CA GLY A 294 -2.14 -9.27 5.39
C GLY A 294 -1.91 -9.15 6.90
N LEU A 295 -1.59 -7.95 7.38
CA LEU A 295 -1.41 -7.63 8.82
C LEU A 295 -2.58 -6.82 9.40
N ALA A 296 -3.61 -6.55 8.59
CA ALA A 296 -4.74 -5.75 9.00
C ALA A 296 -5.71 -6.56 9.87
N TYR A 297 -6.42 -5.89 10.76
CA TYR A 297 -7.46 -6.50 11.59
C TYR A 297 -8.60 -5.52 11.89
N ALA A 298 -9.75 -6.08 12.25
CA ALA A 298 -10.90 -5.33 12.72
C ALA A 298 -10.90 -5.20 14.25
N LEU A 299 -11.46 -4.10 14.74
CA LEU A 299 -11.61 -3.73 16.14
C LEU A 299 -13.10 -3.57 16.48
N PRO A 300 -13.85 -4.67 16.64
CA PRO A 300 -15.30 -4.64 16.89
C PRO A 300 -15.67 -4.18 18.31
N ASN A 301 -14.77 -4.36 19.28
CA ASN A 301 -14.95 -3.99 20.69
C ASN A 301 -13.60 -3.84 21.42
N ASP A 302 -13.66 -3.38 22.66
CA ASP A 302 -12.47 -3.11 23.48
C ASP A 302 -11.73 -4.39 23.88
N ASP A 303 -12.44 -5.51 24.06
CA ASP A 303 -11.83 -6.82 24.33
C ASP A 303 -10.91 -7.27 23.19
N VAL A 304 -11.36 -7.15 21.93
CA VAL A 304 -10.53 -7.45 20.76
C VAL A 304 -9.40 -6.44 20.63
N ARG A 305 -9.65 -5.16 20.92
CA ARG A 305 -8.61 -4.11 20.90
C ARG A 305 -7.48 -4.41 21.87
N GLU A 306 -7.79 -4.78 23.11
CA GLU A 306 -6.79 -5.12 24.12
C GLU A 306 -6.04 -6.40 23.75
N TYR A 307 -6.74 -7.42 23.26
CA TYR A 307 -6.11 -8.63 22.75
C TYR A 307 -5.14 -8.33 21.59
N LYS A 308 -5.54 -7.48 20.64
CA LYS A 308 -4.71 -7.10 19.49
C LYS A 308 -3.52 -6.22 19.86
N LYS A 309 -3.57 -5.54 21.02
CA LYS A 309 -2.45 -4.72 21.53
C LYS A 309 -1.23 -5.55 21.92
N SER A 310 -1.43 -6.79 22.33
CA SER A 310 -0.34 -7.73 22.63
C SER A 310 0.53 -8.06 21.40
N PHE A 311 0.05 -7.71 20.21
CA PHE A 311 0.69 -7.96 18.94
C PHE A 311 1.52 -6.77 18.45
N CYS A 312 2.39 -6.28 19.34
CA CYS A 312 3.36 -5.23 19.04
C CYS A 312 4.45 -5.71 18.06
N MET A 313 5.23 -4.79 17.50
CA MET A 313 6.41 -5.04 16.66
C MET A 313 6.16 -5.73 15.30
N GLU A 314 4.92 -6.09 15.00
CA GLU A 314 4.49 -6.59 13.70
C GLU A 314 4.33 -5.45 12.67
N GLY A 315 4.81 -5.68 11.46
CA GLY A 315 4.85 -4.70 10.37
C GLY A 315 6.27 -4.32 9.97
N THR A 316 6.40 -3.33 9.10
CA THR A 316 7.73 -2.86 8.65
C THR A 316 8.33 -1.91 9.68
N GLY A 317 9.42 -2.32 10.36
CA GLY A 317 9.96 -1.69 11.57
C GLY A 317 10.00 -0.15 11.61
N GLU A 318 10.44 0.50 10.52
CA GLU A 318 10.52 1.97 10.44
C GLU A 318 9.16 2.70 10.39
N TYR A 319 8.10 2.00 9.98
CA TYR A 319 6.72 2.51 9.92
C TYR A 319 5.91 2.22 11.20
N ILE A 320 6.42 1.35 12.08
CA ILE A 320 5.73 1.01 13.34
C ILE A 320 5.86 2.18 14.32
N PRO A 321 4.76 2.77 14.81
CA PRO A 321 4.81 3.86 15.78
C PRO A 321 5.21 3.37 17.18
N PRO A 322 5.67 4.25 18.08
CA PRO A 322 6.14 3.86 19.41
C PRO A 322 5.15 3.03 20.22
N GLU A 323 3.86 3.37 20.20
CA GLU A 323 2.81 2.65 20.94
C GLU A 323 2.49 1.27 20.38
N ALA A 324 2.87 0.99 19.12
CA ALA A 324 2.76 -0.35 18.53
C ALA A 324 4.06 -1.15 18.67
N ARG A 325 5.10 -0.60 19.32
CA ARG A 325 6.35 -1.30 19.64
C ARG A 325 6.40 -1.79 21.09
N ASP A 326 5.59 -1.22 21.96
CA ASP A 326 5.57 -1.51 23.39
C ASP A 326 4.16 -1.90 23.84
N ILE A 327 3.97 -3.17 24.21
CA ILE A 327 2.69 -3.68 24.74
C ILE A 327 2.23 -2.94 26.01
N TYR A 328 3.15 -2.33 26.75
CA TYR A 328 2.87 -1.57 27.97
C TYR A 328 2.63 -0.08 27.70
N ALA A 329 2.67 0.35 26.44
CA ALA A 329 2.34 1.72 26.10
C ALA A 329 0.92 2.04 26.60
N PRO A 330 0.69 3.22 27.21
CA PRO A 330 -0.61 3.56 27.80
C PRO A 330 -1.70 3.84 26.76
N TRP A 331 -1.34 3.82 25.48
CA TRP A 331 -2.20 4.23 24.38
C TRP A 331 -3.03 3.07 23.83
N GLU A 332 -4.18 3.40 23.28
CA GLU A 332 -5.02 2.47 22.54
C GLU A 332 -4.55 2.35 21.09
N ILE A 333 -4.52 1.12 20.60
CA ILE A 333 -4.34 0.83 19.18
C ILE A 333 -5.55 1.35 18.42
N SER A 334 -5.35 2.14 17.36
CA SER A 334 -6.41 2.72 16.52
C SER A 334 -5.84 3.13 15.15
N SER A 335 -6.67 3.75 14.31
CA SER A 335 -6.26 4.41 13.06
C SER A 335 -5.08 5.39 13.22
N LYS A 336 -4.75 5.83 14.44
CA LYS A 336 -3.54 6.64 14.73
C LYS A 336 -2.25 5.94 14.33
N ILE A 337 -2.21 4.61 14.34
CA ILE A 337 -1.05 3.83 13.90
C ILE A 337 -0.84 3.99 12.40
N ASP A 338 -1.93 3.88 11.65
CA ASP A 338 -1.92 4.07 10.19
C ASP A 338 -1.58 5.51 9.80
N ILE A 339 -2.02 6.51 10.58
CA ILE A 339 -1.65 7.91 10.37
C ILE A 339 -0.14 8.13 10.52
N TYR A 340 0.49 7.50 11.52
CA TYR A 340 1.94 7.58 11.70
C TYR A 340 2.70 6.96 10.52
N ALA A 341 2.30 5.75 10.10
CA ALA A 341 2.90 5.03 8.98
C ALA A 341 2.71 5.79 7.65
N LEU A 342 1.55 6.39 7.44
CA LEU A 342 1.28 7.27 6.31
C LEU A 342 2.18 8.51 6.31
N SER A 343 2.37 9.16 7.46
CA SER A 343 3.34 10.26 7.55
C SER A 343 4.75 9.82 7.19
N HIS A 344 5.17 8.66 7.71
CA HIS A 344 6.50 8.12 7.39
C HIS A 344 6.66 7.84 5.89
N THR A 345 5.61 7.40 5.21
CA THR A 345 5.58 7.24 3.74
C THR A 345 5.83 8.55 3.01
N ILE A 346 5.20 9.65 3.43
CA ILE A 346 5.44 10.98 2.86
C ILE A 346 6.85 11.48 3.20
N GLN A 347 7.29 11.26 4.44
CA GLN A 347 8.62 11.64 4.89
C GLN A 347 9.73 10.87 4.16
N LYS A 348 9.52 9.61 3.76
CA LYS A 348 10.49 8.87 2.93
C LYS A 348 10.75 9.60 1.60
N ALA A 349 9.71 10.18 0.98
CA ALA A 349 9.83 11.02 -0.21
C ALA A 349 10.55 12.35 0.03
N SER A 350 10.27 13.02 1.14
CA SER A 350 10.73 14.39 1.39
C SER A 350 12.07 14.48 2.15
N LYS A 351 12.31 13.62 3.14
CA LYS A 351 13.46 13.68 4.05
C LYS A 351 14.79 13.50 3.36
N ARG A 352 14.87 12.68 2.31
CA ARG A 352 16.12 12.50 1.55
C ARG A 352 16.61 13.82 0.96
N VAL A 353 15.69 14.73 0.62
CA VAL A 353 16.03 16.06 0.11
C VAL A 353 16.49 16.98 1.23
N TYR A 354 15.94 16.85 2.43
CA TYR A 354 16.38 17.63 3.59
C TYR A 354 17.79 17.27 4.08
N THR A 355 18.39 16.17 3.62
CA THR A 355 19.80 15.84 3.90
C THR A 355 20.79 16.88 3.41
N VAL A 356 20.36 17.80 2.52
CA VAL A 356 21.17 18.97 2.16
C VAL A 356 21.38 19.91 3.34
N TYR A 357 20.51 19.87 4.35
CA TYR A 357 20.60 20.60 5.61
C TYR A 357 20.93 19.65 6.77
N THR A 358 21.60 20.16 7.81
CA THR A 358 21.64 19.45 9.09
C THR A 358 20.27 19.53 9.78
N GLY A 359 20.03 18.67 10.79
CA GLY A 359 18.78 18.73 11.57
C GLY A 359 18.56 20.08 12.25
N ASP A 360 19.63 20.69 12.76
CA ASP A 360 19.59 22.02 13.39
C ASP A 360 19.32 23.13 12.36
N GLU A 361 19.99 23.07 11.19
CA GLU A 361 19.76 24.00 10.09
C GLU A 361 18.30 23.95 9.65
N HIS A 362 17.77 22.75 9.40
CA HIS A 362 16.38 22.56 9.01
C HIS A 362 15.40 23.11 10.04
N SER A 363 15.62 22.80 11.33
CA SER A 363 14.78 23.27 12.43
C SER A 363 14.76 24.79 12.52
N LEU A 364 15.92 25.45 12.37
CA LEU A 364 16.01 26.92 12.33
C LEU A 364 15.27 27.49 11.12
N ILE A 365 15.43 26.91 9.93
CA ILE A 365 14.78 27.38 8.69
C ILE A 365 13.26 27.39 8.87
N CYS A 366 12.68 26.32 9.40
CA CYS A 366 11.23 26.19 9.58
C CYS A 366 10.61 27.27 10.49
N THR A 367 11.39 27.94 11.35
CA THR A 367 10.89 29.04 12.20
C THR A 367 10.77 30.37 11.45
N ARG A 368 11.31 30.48 10.24
CA ARG A 368 11.31 31.73 9.48
C ARG A 368 9.96 31.98 8.81
N PRO A 369 9.51 33.25 8.71
CA PRO A 369 8.31 33.60 7.95
C PRO A 369 8.41 33.32 6.44
N ASP A 370 9.62 33.29 5.88
CA ASP A 370 9.90 33.06 4.46
C ASP A 370 10.54 31.69 4.18
N ALA A 371 10.38 30.72 5.11
CA ALA A 371 10.99 29.38 5.03
C ALA A 371 10.74 28.64 3.71
N ASP A 372 9.54 28.78 3.12
CA ASP A 372 9.17 28.15 1.84
C ASP A 372 10.06 28.59 0.66
N LYS A 373 10.80 29.69 0.78
CA LYS A 373 11.79 30.10 -0.23
C LYS A 373 13.03 29.18 -0.22
N TYR A 374 13.35 28.60 0.93
CA TYR A 374 14.60 27.87 1.15
C TYR A 374 14.38 26.37 1.26
N LEU A 375 13.14 25.91 1.43
CA LEU A 375 12.83 24.49 1.52
C LEU A 375 12.35 23.91 0.18
N PRO A 376 12.71 22.66 -0.14
CA PRO A 376 12.24 21.98 -1.34
C PRO A 376 10.74 21.67 -1.33
N TYR A 377 10.14 21.63 -0.14
CA TYR A 377 8.72 21.38 0.07
C TYR A 377 8.17 22.38 1.08
N SER A 378 6.89 22.70 1.00
CA SER A 378 6.27 23.68 1.89
C SER A 378 6.37 23.31 3.36
N VAL A 379 6.48 24.33 4.20
CA VAL A 379 6.37 24.20 5.67
C VAL A 379 5.04 23.57 6.06
N ALA A 380 3.97 23.79 5.30
CA ALA A 380 2.67 23.17 5.56
C ALA A 380 2.73 21.63 5.43
N LEU A 381 3.43 21.10 4.42
CA LEU A 381 3.60 19.65 4.26
C LEU A 381 4.45 19.09 5.39
N HIS A 382 5.57 19.77 5.69
CA HIS A 382 6.47 19.39 6.77
C HIS A 382 5.73 19.33 8.12
N ASN A 383 5.07 20.41 8.52
CA ASN A 383 4.37 20.50 9.81
C ASN A 383 3.28 19.43 9.95
N LEU A 384 2.51 19.16 8.89
CA LEU A 384 1.50 18.11 8.94
C LEU A 384 2.13 16.72 9.08
N CYS A 385 3.25 16.47 8.42
CA CYS A 385 3.99 15.21 8.59
C CYS A 385 4.48 15.06 10.04
N GLU A 386 5.05 16.12 10.63
CA GLU A 386 5.47 16.09 12.04
C GLU A 386 4.29 15.89 13.01
N GLU A 387 3.15 16.56 12.80
CA GLU A 387 1.90 16.35 13.60
C GLU A 387 1.48 14.87 13.52
N CYS A 388 1.44 14.29 12.31
CA CYS A 388 1.06 12.90 12.09
C CYS A 388 2.09 11.88 12.61
N HIS A 389 3.38 12.25 12.67
CA HIS A 389 4.48 11.40 13.10
C HIS A 389 4.83 11.58 14.59
N SER A 390 3.98 12.28 15.36
CA SER A 390 4.20 12.44 16.81
C SER A 390 4.30 11.09 17.51
N SER A 391 5.24 10.98 18.45
CA SER A 391 5.35 9.83 19.34
C SER A 391 4.15 9.69 20.27
N ASP A 392 3.45 10.79 20.56
CA ASP A 392 2.19 10.79 21.30
C ASP A 392 1.02 10.69 20.30
N PRO A 393 0.23 9.61 20.31
CA PRO A 393 -0.90 9.44 19.39
C PRO A 393 -1.99 10.50 19.53
N THR A 394 -2.06 11.20 20.67
CA THR A 394 -3.06 12.25 20.92
C THR A 394 -2.72 13.56 20.23
N ASP A 395 -1.44 13.82 19.94
CA ASP A 395 -0.99 14.95 19.14
C ASP A 395 -1.27 14.76 17.65
N ARG A 396 -1.40 13.51 17.19
CA ARG A 396 -1.72 13.21 15.79
C ARG A 396 -3.14 13.68 15.48
N PRO A 397 -3.41 14.19 14.26
CA PRO A 397 -4.76 14.63 13.91
C PRO A 397 -5.74 13.45 13.92
N ASP A 398 -7.00 13.74 14.22
CA ASP A 398 -8.09 12.80 13.90
C ASP A 398 -8.11 12.49 12.39
N ILE A 399 -8.49 11.28 12.01
CA ILE A 399 -8.44 10.83 10.62
C ILE A 399 -9.33 11.68 9.69
N TYR A 400 -10.49 12.15 10.17
CA TYR A 400 -11.36 13.02 9.37
C TYR A 400 -10.73 14.42 9.20
N LYS A 401 -10.14 14.99 10.25
CA LYS A 401 -9.38 16.26 10.17
C LYS A 401 -8.21 16.15 9.19
N LEU A 402 -7.49 15.02 9.21
CA LEU A 402 -6.39 14.75 8.28
C LEU A 402 -6.90 14.67 6.84
N TRP A 403 -7.98 13.93 6.60
CA TRP A 403 -8.62 13.82 5.28
C TRP A 403 -9.06 15.18 4.72
N GLN A 404 -9.69 16.02 5.55
CA GLN A 404 -10.09 17.38 5.16
C GLN A 404 -8.88 18.27 4.82
N THR A 405 -7.85 18.23 5.66
CA THR A 405 -6.65 19.04 5.48
C THR A 405 -5.91 18.66 4.20
N THR A 406 -5.67 17.35 4.01
CA THR A 406 -5.00 16.82 2.82
C THR A 406 -5.82 17.06 1.55
N GLY A 407 -7.15 16.93 1.60
CA GLY A 407 -8.03 17.17 0.44
C GLY A 407 -8.03 18.62 -0.04
N ARG A 408 -8.06 19.57 0.91
CA ARG A 408 -7.88 20.99 0.60
C ARG A 408 -6.52 21.25 -0.05
N MET A 409 -5.45 20.76 0.55
CA MET A 409 -4.08 20.96 0.03
C MET A 409 -3.89 20.31 -1.34
N ALA A 410 -4.37 19.09 -1.55
CA ALA A 410 -4.33 18.41 -2.85
C ALA A 410 -5.05 19.23 -3.93
N THR A 411 -6.22 19.81 -3.60
CA THR A 411 -6.96 20.67 -4.52
C THR A 411 -6.20 21.95 -4.87
N GLU A 412 -5.67 22.65 -3.86
CA GLU A 412 -4.89 23.88 -4.07
C GLU A 412 -3.64 23.65 -4.93
N TRP A 413 -2.89 22.60 -4.63
CA TRP A 413 -1.69 22.24 -5.37
C TRP A 413 -1.98 21.75 -6.79
N LYS A 414 -3.07 21.00 -6.99
CA LYS A 414 -3.56 20.63 -8.32
C LYS A 414 -3.84 21.86 -9.17
N GLN A 415 -4.52 22.87 -8.62
CA GLN A 415 -4.80 24.12 -9.36
C GLN A 415 -3.52 24.87 -9.73
N ARG A 416 -2.55 24.96 -8.81
CA ARG A 416 -1.23 25.57 -9.10
C ARG A 416 -0.50 24.86 -10.25
N VAL A 417 -0.54 23.53 -10.28
CA VAL A 417 0.07 22.75 -11.36
C VAL A 417 -0.61 23.04 -12.71
N LEU A 418 -1.95 23.03 -12.74
CA LEU A 418 -2.71 23.30 -13.97
C LEU A 418 -2.48 24.73 -14.49
N GLU A 419 -2.41 25.73 -13.60
CA GLU A 419 -2.12 27.11 -13.98
C GLU A 419 -0.73 27.24 -14.61
N LYS A 420 0.30 26.72 -13.95
CA LYS A 420 1.67 26.78 -14.49
C LYS A 420 1.83 25.98 -15.79
N ARG A 421 1.11 24.85 -15.95
CA ARG A 421 1.05 24.13 -17.24
C ARG A 421 0.49 25.01 -18.36
N ARG A 422 -0.58 25.79 -18.09
CA ARG A 422 -1.16 26.73 -19.06
C ARG A 422 -0.20 27.87 -19.40
N GLU A 423 0.48 28.44 -18.41
CA GLU A 423 1.47 29.51 -18.60
C GLU A 423 2.69 29.04 -19.42
N ALA A 424 3.21 27.86 -19.12
CA ALA A 424 4.33 27.31 -19.88
C ALA A 424 3.94 27.03 -21.33
N SER A 425 2.74 26.47 -21.54
CA SER A 425 2.20 26.19 -22.87
C SER A 425 2.02 27.46 -23.71
N SER A 426 1.48 28.53 -23.11
CA SER A 426 1.33 29.83 -23.81
C SER A 426 2.66 30.51 -24.12
N GLY A 427 3.68 30.26 -23.30
CA GLY A 427 5.06 30.74 -23.51
C GLY A 427 5.95 29.84 -24.37
N GLY A 428 5.43 28.72 -24.91
CA GLY A 428 6.22 27.75 -25.68
C GLY A 428 7.32 27.04 -24.86
N LYS A 429 7.19 27.02 -23.53
CA LYS A 429 8.13 26.39 -22.59
C LYS A 429 7.60 25.04 -22.12
N ARG A 430 8.51 24.15 -21.74
CA ARG A 430 8.15 22.91 -21.04
C ARG A 430 7.96 23.18 -19.56
N PHE A 431 7.01 22.46 -18.97
CA PHE A 431 6.73 22.51 -17.55
C PHE A 431 6.99 21.15 -16.91
N TYR A 432 7.99 21.10 -16.04
CA TYR A 432 8.43 19.86 -15.40
C TYR A 432 7.97 19.73 -13.94
N GLU A 433 7.58 20.84 -13.31
CA GLU A 433 7.10 20.91 -11.92
C GLU A 433 5.68 20.32 -11.80
N GLY A 434 5.57 19.00 -11.91
CA GLY A 434 4.30 18.29 -12.07
C GLY A 434 4.31 17.31 -13.24
N MET A 435 5.45 17.13 -13.91
CA MET A 435 5.71 15.97 -14.75
C MET A 435 6.02 14.79 -13.85
N PHE A 436 5.31 13.70 -14.08
CA PHE A 436 5.40 12.50 -13.26
C PHE A 436 5.89 11.34 -14.11
N LEU A 437 7.11 10.90 -13.86
CA LEU A 437 7.76 9.84 -14.64
C LEU A 437 7.34 8.48 -14.09
N LEU A 438 6.08 8.11 -14.31
CA LEU A 438 5.48 6.89 -13.78
C LEU A 438 6.00 5.61 -14.39
N ASP A 439 6.15 5.63 -15.71
CA ASP A 439 6.59 4.50 -16.48
C ASP A 439 8.12 4.40 -16.43
N GLU A 440 8.62 3.19 -16.18
CA GLU A 440 10.07 2.93 -16.13
C GLU A 440 10.72 3.26 -17.46
N LYS A 441 10.09 2.90 -18.58
CA LYS A 441 10.59 3.23 -19.91
C LYS A 441 10.59 4.73 -20.16
N MET A 442 9.58 5.47 -19.69
CA MET A 442 9.58 6.94 -19.74
C MET A 442 10.74 7.52 -18.92
N ARG A 443 11.03 7.00 -17.72
CA ARG A 443 12.21 7.40 -16.94
C ARG A 443 13.49 7.14 -17.73
N GLU A 444 13.67 5.92 -18.23
CA GLU A 444 14.84 5.53 -19.03
C GLU A 444 15.01 6.45 -20.25
N GLU A 445 13.94 6.73 -20.99
CA GLU A 445 13.96 7.60 -22.17
C GLU A 445 14.34 9.05 -21.83
N VAL A 446 13.75 9.58 -20.75
CA VAL A 446 14.05 10.94 -20.26
C VAL A 446 15.51 11.05 -19.87
N PHE A 447 16.05 10.04 -19.17
CA PHE A 447 17.41 10.05 -18.66
C PHE A 447 18.47 9.53 -19.65
N ALA A 448 18.08 8.88 -20.75
CA ALA A 448 18.99 8.50 -21.83
C ALA A 448 19.32 9.65 -22.79
N ASN A 449 18.48 10.69 -22.86
CA ASN A 449 18.72 11.87 -23.67
C ASN A 449 19.39 12.97 -22.83
N GLU A 450 20.68 13.21 -23.04
CA GLU A 450 21.47 14.17 -22.25
C GLU A 450 20.93 15.62 -22.27
N ALA A 451 20.35 16.07 -23.38
CA ALA A 451 19.76 17.41 -23.44
C ALA A 451 18.48 17.47 -22.60
N LEU A 452 17.60 16.47 -22.75
CA LEU A 452 16.36 16.38 -22.01
C LEU A 452 16.60 16.17 -20.51
N LYS A 453 17.56 15.31 -20.16
CA LYS A 453 18.02 15.08 -18.79
C LYS A 453 18.51 16.36 -18.14
N ARG A 454 19.37 17.11 -18.84
CA ARG A 454 19.89 18.39 -18.31
C ARG A 454 18.76 19.40 -18.08
N ASP A 455 17.86 19.55 -19.05
CA ASP A 455 16.72 20.45 -18.94
C ASP A 455 15.78 20.04 -17.80
N PHE A 456 15.54 18.73 -17.64
CA PHE A 456 14.70 18.18 -16.59
C PHE A 456 15.33 18.39 -15.20
N LEU A 457 16.60 18.03 -15.02
CA LEU A 457 17.30 18.22 -13.74
C LEU A 457 17.41 19.70 -13.34
N ALA A 458 17.66 20.59 -14.30
CA ALA A 458 17.68 22.03 -14.04
C ALA A 458 16.33 22.57 -13.54
N ALA A 459 15.23 21.92 -13.92
CA ALA A 459 13.89 22.32 -13.51
C ALA A 459 13.38 21.60 -12.26
N ALA A 460 13.75 20.33 -12.06
CA ALA A 460 13.14 19.42 -11.09
C ALA A 460 14.07 19.01 -9.92
N SER A 461 15.34 19.43 -9.94
CA SER A 461 16.27 19.20 -8.83
C SER A 461 16.39 20.46 -7.96
N TRP A 462 16.15 20.32 -6.65
CA TRP A 462 16.28 21.43 -5.69
C TRP A 462 17.70 21.97 -5.63
N GLU A 463 18.67 21.06 -5.51
CA GLU A 463 20.09 21.38 -5.35
C GLU A 463 20.63 22.20 -6.52
N HIS A 464 20.23 21.85 -7.75
CA HIS A 464 20.69 22.52 -8.95
C HIS A 464 20.04 23.90 -9.11
N ARG A 465 18.73 24.00 -8.92
CA ARG A 465 17.96 25.23 -9.13
C ARG A 465 18.25 26.30 -8.08
N ASN A 466 18.53 25.88 -6.84
CA ASN A 466 18.57 26.76 -5.67
C ASN A 466 19.93 26.74 -4.98
N ARG A 467 21.03 26.42 -5.68
CA ARG A 467 22.38 26.39 -5.09
C ARG A 467 22.68 27.64 -4.26
N ASP A 468 22.50 28.83 -4.85
CA ASP A 468 22.78 30.10 -4.18
C ASP A 468 21.90 30.30 -2.93
N VAL A 469 20.64 29.87 -3.01
CA VAL A 469 19.67 29.94 -1.90
C VAL A 469 20.07 28.98 -0.78
N ILE A 470 20.56 27.78 -1.12
CA ILE A 470 21.05 26.79 -0.14
C ILE A 470 22.30 27.33 0.56
N GLU A 471 23.24 27.91 -0.18
CA GLU A 471 24.45 28.53 0.39
C GLU A 471 24.10 29.68 1.34
N GLU A 472 23.25 30.62 0.89
CA GLU A 472 22.73 31.73 1.71
C GLU A 472 22.09 31.21 3.01
N MET A 473 21.29 30.15 2.90
CA MET A 473 20.55 29.59 4.02
C MET A 473 21.47 28.94 5.06
N LYS A 474 22.50 28.20 4.60
CA LYS A 474 23.52 27.61 5.49
C LYS A 474 24.34 28.67 6.21
N GLU A 475 24.68 29.77 5.52
CA GLU A 475 25.37 30.89 6.16
C GLU A 475 24.51 31.59 7.21
N TRP A 476 23.21 31.78 6.95
CA TRP A 476 22.28 32.28 7.95
C TRP A 476 22.18 31.35 9.16
N ALA A 477 22.01 30.04 8.95
CA ALA A 477 21.84 29.07 10.03
C ALA A 477 23.09 28.99 10.92
N LYS A 478 24.30 29.09 10.33
CA LYS A 478 25.56 29.20 11.10
C LYS A 478 25.61 30.44 11.98
N ARG A 479 25.11 31.59 11.50
CA ARG A 479 25.07 32.85 12.26
C ARG A 479 24.08 32.81 13.42
N GLU A 480 22.88 32.30 13.18
CA GLU A 480 21.82 32.24 14.19
C GLU A 480 22.02 31.09 15.20
N GLY A 481 22.51 29.94 14.74
CA GLY A 481 22.73 28.75 15.58
C GLY A 481 23.95 28.86 16.52
N GLY A 482 24.72 29.95 16.47
CA GLY A 482 25.85 30.17 17.38
C GLY A 482 27.03 29.22 17.20
N PHE A 483 27.10 28.46 16.09
CA PHE A 483 28.24 27.61 15.76
C PHE A 483 29.40 28.45 15.24
N GLY A 484 30.01 29.22 16.14
CA GLY A 484 31.31 29.83 15.92
C GLY A 484 32.35 28.74 15.66
N ALA A 485 33.15 28.92 14.62
CA ALA A 485 34.37 28.16 14.41
C ALA A 485 35.23 28.22 15.68
N GLY A 486 35.30 27.08 16.39
CA GLY A 486 36.31 26.78 17.41
C GLY A 486 37.43 25.99 16.79
#